data_AF-A0A497CF97-F1
#
_entry.id   AF-A0A497CF97-F1
#
_cell.length_a   1.000
_cell.length_b   1.000
_cell.length_c   1.000
_cell.angle_alpha   90.00
_cell.angle_beta   90.00
_cell.angle_gamma   90.00
#
_symmetry.space_group_name_H-M   'P 1'
#
loop_
_entity.id
_entity.type
_entity.pdbx_description
1 polymer ?
#
loop_
_entity_poly.entity_id
_entity_poly.type
_entity_poly.pdbx_seq_one_letter_code
_entity_poly.pdbx_strand_id
1 'polypeptide(L)' 'MKKAVVVFIALILGINSFGQSSSNKELENNIDGLFESYSYYNRFIGNVLISKDNHIIYQKSFGYADIAGNKKNT' A
#
# COMPACT_ATOMS: atom_id res chain seq x y z
N MET A 1 21.29 -39.54 -0.15
CA MET A 1 21.79 -38.46 0.73
C MET A 1 21.93 -37.13 0.00
N LYS A 2 22.72 -37.04 -1.09
CA LYS A 2 22.96 -35.76 -1.82
C LYS A 2 21.69 -35.06 -2.31
N LYS A 3 20.70 -35.79 -2.84
CA LYS A 3 19.42 -35.22 -3.33
C LYS A 3 18.56 -34.61 -2.21
N ALA A 4 18.56 -35.23 -1.02
CA ALA A 4 17.80 -34.73 0.13
C ALA A 4 18.39 -33.42 0.66
N VAL A 5 19.72 -33.29 0.67
CA VAL A 5 20.42 -32.05 1.06
C VAL A 5 20.06 -30.90 0.13
N VAL A 6 20.01 -31.14 -1.18
CA VAL A 6 19.62 -30.13 -2.18
C VAL A 6 18.18 -29.66 -1.96
N VAL A 7 17.25 -30.57 -1.69
CA VAL A 7 15.86 -30.23 -1.39
C VAL A 7 15.75 -29.41 -0.10
N PHE A 8 16.52 -29.77 0.93
CA PHE A 8 16.52 -29.05 2.20
C PHE A 8 17.07 -27.62 2.05
N ILE A 9 18.15 -27.44 1.26
CA ILE A 9 18.72 -26.13 0.95
C ILE A 9 17.72 -25.29 0.14
N ALA A 10 17.07 -25.88 -0.87
CA ALA A 10 16.06 -25.17 -1.65
C ALA A 10 14.86 -24.72 -0.79
N LEU A 11 14.45 -25.54 0.18
CA LEU A 11 13.37 -25.20 1.12
C LEU A 11 13.76 -24.03 2.02
N ILE A 12 14.99 -24.04 2.57
CA ILE A 12 15.51 -22.97 3.42
C ILE A 12 15.68 -21.67 2.63
N LEU A 13 16.16 -21.73 1.39
CA LEU A 13 16.31 -20.53 0.55
C LEU A 13 14.95 -19.98 0.11
N GLY A 14 13.96 -20.84 -0.14
CA GLY A 14 12.60 -20.44 -0.51
C GLY A 14 11.86 -19.66 0.59
N ILE A 15 12.00 -20.05 1.86
CA ILE A 15 11.34 -19.35 2.98
C ILE A 15 11.95 -17.97 3.26
N ASN A 16 13.24 -17.75 2.96
CA ASN A 16 13.91 -16.46 3.16
C ASN A 16 13.54 -15.43 2.07
N SER A 17 12.93 -15.85 0.96
CA SER A 17 12.50 -14.93 -0.12
C SER A 17 11.22 -14.15 0.21
N PHE A 18 10.50 -14.50 1.28
CA PHE A 18 9.27 -13.81 1.70
C PHE A 18 9.52 -12.61 2.63
N GLY A 19 10.78 -12.27 2.91
CA GLY A 19 11.17 -11.17 3.80
C GLY A 19 11.52 -9.83 3.12
N GLN A 20 11.32 -9.69 1.80
CA GLN A 20 11.55 -8.39 1.14
C GLN A 20 10.49 -7.38 1.60
N SER A 21 10.97 -6.23 2.06
CA SER A 21 10.30 -5.31 2.99
C SER A 21 8.88 -4.90 2.58
N SER A 22 7.94 -5.23 3.46
CA SER A 22 6.59 -4.67 3.54
C SER A 22 6.53 -3.21 4.00
N SER A 23 7.67 -2.50 4.13
CA SER A 23 7.71 -1.17 4.76
C SER A 23 6.82 -0.16 4.04
N ASN A 24 6.75 -0.22 2.71
CA ASN A 24 5.88 0.65 1.93
C ASN A 24 4.41 0.25 2.07
N LYS A 25 4.11 -1.04 2.21
CA LYS A 25 2.73 -1.53 2.31
C LYS A 25 2.10 -1.20 3.66
N GLU A 26 2.84 -1.31 4.74
CA GLU A 26 2.37 -0.89 6.07
C GLU A 26 2.16 0.63 6.11
N LEU A 27 3.11 1.40 5.57
CA LEU A 27 2.98 2.85 5.45
C LEU A 27 1.76 3.25 4.61
N GLU A 28 1.57 2.63 3.44
CA GLU A 28 0.41 2.85 2.57
C GLU A 28 -0.91 2.52 3.30
N ASN A 29 -0.98 1.37 3.99
CA ASN A 29 -2.17 0.99 4.77
C ASN A 29 -2.49 1.99 5.89
N ASN A 30 -1.47 2.51 6.57
CA ASN A 30 -1.65 3.51 7.63
C ASN A 30 -2.15 4.84 7.07
N ILE A 31 -1.60 5.28 5.93
CA ILE A 31 -2.06 6.50 5.23
C ILE A 31 -3.49 6.31 4.72
N ASP A 32 -3.80 5.15 4.13
CA ASP A 32 -5.14 4.78 3.69
C ASP A 32 -6.13 4.81 4.84
N GLY A 33 -5.86 4.12 5.95
CA GLY A 33 -6.75 4.10 7.11
C GLY A 33 -7.05 5.50 7.66
N LEU A 34 -6.05 6.38 7.70
CA LEU A 34 -6.23 7.77 8.11
C LEU A 34 -7.19 8.52 7.17
N PHE A 35 -6.90 8.57 5.88
CA PHE A 35 -7.67 9.37 4.93
C PHE A 35 -9.04 8.75 4.62
N GLU A 36 -9.18 7.41 4.62
CA GLU A 36 -10.46 6.74 4.51
C GLU A 36 -11.35 7.06 5.71
N SER A 37 -10.82 7.03 6.94
CA SER A 37 -11.60 7.40 8.12
C SER A 37 -12.07 8.86 8.06
N TYR A 38 -11.24 9.78 7.56
CA TYR A 38 -11.63 11.19 7.44
C TYR A 38 -12.64 11.40 6.31
N SER A 39 -12.47 10.69 5.19
CA SER A 39 -13.41 10.74 4.07
C SER A 39 -14.77 10.16 4.42
N TYR A 40 -14.81 9.07 5.19
CA TYR A 40 -16.05 8.47 5.68
C TYR A 40 -16.90 9.47 6.48
N TYR A 41 -16.26 10.32 7.29
CA TYR A 41 -16.93 11.37 8.06
C TYR A 41 -17.04 12.71 7.32
N ASN A 42 -16.81 12.76 6.00
CA ASN A 42 -16.77 13.99 5.19
C ASN A 42 -15.84 15.09 5.74
N ARG A 43 -14.82 14.70 6.53
CA ARG A 43 -13.82 15.62 7.08
C ARG A 43 -12.71 15.92 6.08
N PHE A 44 -12.52 15.03 5.11
CA PHE A 44 -11.58 15.21 4.01
C PHE A 44 -12.17 14.67 2.71
N ILE A 45 -12.16 15.49 1.66
CA ILE A 45 -12.54 15.11 0.30
C ILE A 45 -11.50 15.76 -0.62
N GLY A 46 -10.77 14.97 -1.40
CA GLY A 46 -9.73 15.48 -2.28
C GLY A 46 -8.69 14.44 -2.68
N ASN A 47 -7.60 14.92 -3.27
CA ASN A 47 -6.48 14.10 -3.74
C ASN A 47 -5.28 14.24 -2.82
N VAL A 48 -4.59 13.14 -2.55
CA VAL A 48 -3.36 13.11 -1.74
C VAL A 48 -2.23 12.57 -2.60
N LEU A 49 -1.13 13.31 -2.67
CA LEU A 49 0.14 12.88 -3.25
C LEU A 49 1.23 13.16 -2.23
N ILE A 50 2.00 12.12 -1.88
CA ILE A 50 3.12 12.22 -0.95
C ILE A 50 4.37 11.71 -1.66
N SER A 51 5.41 12.54 -1.67
CA SER A 51 6.72 12.18 -2.19
C SER A 51 7.76 12.23 -1.07
N LYS A 52 8.68 11.26 -1.08
CA LYS A 52 9.86 11.24 -0.23
C LYS A 52 11.08 10.95 -1.10
N ASP A 53 12.16 11.72 -0.92
CA ASP A 53 13.41 11.56 -1.66
C ASP A 53 13.19 11.55 -3.19
N ASN A 54 12.35 12.47 -3.69
CA ASN A 54 11.94 12.60 -5.09
C ASN A 54 11.19 11.38 -5.68
N HIS A 55 10.73 10.44 -4.84
CA HIS A 55 9.90 9.31 -5.24
C HIS A 55 8.49 9.49 -4.68
N ILE A 56 7.46 9.26 -5.51
CA ILE A 56 6.07 9.20 -5.04
C ILE A 56 5.93 7.92 -4.21
N ILE A 57 5.56 8.07 -2.94
CA ILE A 57 5.36 6.96 -2.00
C ILE A 57 3.88 6.68 -1.73
N TYR A 58 2.99 7.60 -2.13
CA TYR A 58 1.55 7.46 -1.97
C TYR A 58 0.80 8.40 -2.93
N GLN A 59 -0.23 7.89 -3.58
CA GLN A 59 -1.12 8.68 -4.44
C GLN A 59 -2.52 8.06 -4.44
N LYS A 60 -3.52 8.79 -3.92
CA LYS A 60 -4.92 8.32 -3.87
C LYS A 60 -5.91 9.49 -3.83
N SER A 61 -7.11 9.24 -4.34
CA SER A 61 -8.23 10.17 -4.36
C SER A 61 -9.32 9.70 -3.40
N PHE A 62 -9.91 10.64 -2.65
CA PHE A 62 -10.90 10.38 -1.61
C PHE A 62 -12.17 11.18 -1.85
N GLY A 63 -13.32 10.51 -1.80
CA GLY A 63 -14.64 11.14 -1.97
C GLY A 63 -14.97 11.56 -3.42
N TYR A 64 -15.93 12.48 -3.52
CA TYR A 64 -16.53 12.92 -4.78
C TYR A 64 -16.21 14.39 -5.08
N ALA A 65 -15.78 14.67 -6.32
CA ALA A 65 -15.66 16.02 -6.88
C ALA A 65 -17.04 16.65 -7.14
N ASP A 66 -18.03 15.83 -7.42
CA ASP A 66 -19.44 16.23 -7.54
C ASP A 66 -20.31 15.11 -6.96
N ILE A 67 -20.98 15.39 -5.85
CA ILE A 67 -21.86 14.44 -5.16
C ILE A 67 -23.15 14.21 -5.96
N ALA A 68 -23.72 15.26 -6.55
CA ALA A 68 -24.99 15.16 -7.28
C ALA A 68 -24.80 14.39 -8.59
N GLY A 69 -23.69 14.64 -9.28
CA GLY A 69 -23.28 13.91 -10.48
C GLY A 69 -22.53 12.59 -10.22
N ASN A 70 -22.36 12.19 -8.95
CA ASN A 70 -21.60 10.99 -8.53
C ASN A 70 -20.19 10.91 -9.14
N LYS A 71 -19.54 12.05 -9.35
CA LYS A 71 -18.20 12.16 -9.93
C LYS A 71 -17.14 12.05 -8.85
N LYS A 72 -16.30 11.03 -8.92
CA LYS A 72 -15.17 10.85 -7.99
C LYS A 72 -14.06 11.87 -8.23
N ASN A 73 -13.27 12.14 -7.20
CA ASN A 73 -11.99 12.83 -7.37
C ASN A 73 -11.04 11.99 -8.24
N THR A 74 -10.19 12.67 -9.01
CA THR A 74 -9.18 12.11 -9.92
C THR A 74 -7.85 12.80 -9.75
#